data_AF-A0A5K1DSJ5-F1
#
_entry.id   AF-A0A5K1DSJ5-F1
#
_cell.length_a   1.000
_cell.length_b   1.000
_cell.length_c   1.000
_cell.angle_alpha   90.00
_cell.angle_beta   90.00
_cell.angle_gamma   90.00
#
_symmetry.space_group_name_H-M   'P 1'
#
loop_
_entity.id
_entity.type
_entity.pdbx_description
1 polymer ?
#
loop_
_entity_poly.entity_id
_entity_poly.type
_entity_poly.pdbx_seq_one_letter_code
_entity_poly.pdbx_strand_id
1 'polypeptide(L)' 'NGSNTNGYFVWSFVDCFELLYGYQATFGLYQVDFSDKELSRQAR' A
#
# COMPACT_ATOMS: atom_id res chain seq x y z
N ASN A 1 -0.25 30.65 -6.01
CA ASN A 1 -0.67 29.24 -5.94
C ASN A 1 -1.06 28.69 -7.31
N GLY A 2 -0.16 28.76 -8.29
CA GLY A 2 -0.39 28.18 -9.62
C GLY A 2 0.43 26.91 -9.76
N SER A 3 -0.06 25.79 -9.23
CA SER A 3 0.56 24.49 -9.48
C SER A 3 -0.06 23.89 -10.72
N ASN A 4 0.76 23.60 -11.74
CA ASN A 4 0.35 22.80 -12.88
C ASN A 4 0.40 21.29 -12.52
N THR A 5 -0.38 20.90 -11.51
CA THR A 5 -0.42 19.51 -11.04
C THR A 5 -1.28 18.69 -11.99
N ASN A 6 -0.68 17.67 -12.60
CA ASN A 6 -1.34 16.83 -13.60
C ASN A 6 -1.82 15.48 -13.06
N GLY A 7 -1.60 15.20 -11.77
CA GLY A 7 -2.04 13.93 -11.17
C GLY A 7 -1.58 13.70 -9.75
N TYR A 8 -2.10 12.63 -9.16
CA TYR A 8 -1.81 12.16 -7.81
C TYR A 8 -1.85 10.64 -7.78
N PHE A 9 -0.89 10.03 -7.08
CA PHE A 9 -0.80 8.59 -6.87
C PHE A 9 -0.75 8.31 -5.37
N VAL A 10 -1.59 7.38 -4.92
CA VAL A 10 -1.62 6.95 -3.53
C VAL A 10 -0.53 5.91 -3.29
N TRP A 11 0.25 6.13 -2.24
CA TRP A 11 1.05 5.07 -1.63
C TRP A 11 0.20 4.39 -0.54
N SER A 12 -0.16 3.12 -0.65
CA SER A 12 0.08 2.20 -1.78
C SER A 12 -1.22 1.57 -2.25
N PHE A 13 -1.20 0.96 -3.42
CA PHE A 13 -2.38 0.21 -3.88
C PHE A 13 -2.61 -1.05 -3.03
N VAL A 14 -1.54 -1.77 -2.70
CA VAL A 14 -1.58 -2.99 -1.85
C VAL A 14 -0.54 -2.88 -0.75
N ASP A 15 -0.78 -3.55 0.38
CA ASP A 15 0.21 -3.67 1.44
C ASP A 15 1.52 -4.26 0.91
N CYS A 16 2.65 -3.70 1.33
CA CYS A 16 3.98 -4.12 0.91
C CYS A 16 4.98 -3.99 2.07
N PHE A 17 6.27 -4.22 1.79
CA PHE A 17 7.32 -4.10 2.79
C PHE A 17 7.73 -2.63 2.99
N GLU A 18 7.48 -2.08 4.18
CA GLU A 18 7.64 -0.65 4.50
C GLU A 18 8.99 -0.31 5.12
N LEU A 19 10.07 -0.83 4.52
CA LEU A 19 11.47 -0.51 4.86
C LEU A 19 11.78 -0.60 6.36
N LEU A 20 11.75 0.54 7.06
CA LEU A 20 12.05 0.66 8.49
C LEU A 20 11.04 -0.07 9.39
N TYR A 21 9.81 -0.27 8.90
CA TYR A 21 8.73 -0.90 9.65
C TYR A 21 8.43 -2.33 9.20
N GLY A 22 9.14 -2.81 8.18
CA GLY A 22 8.91 -4.12 7.58
C GLY A 22 7.43 -4.34 7.22
N TYR A 23 6.84 -5.44 7.68
CA TYR A 23 5.41 -5.74 7.48
C TYR A 23 4.52 -5.32 8.65
N GLN A 24 5.05 -4.56 9.63
CA GLN A 24 4.27 -4.11 10.80
C GLN A 24 3.42 -2.88 10.50
N ALA A 25 3.88 -2.04 9.58
CA ALA A 25 3.10 -0.91 9.06
C ALA A 25 2.61 -1.26 7.66
N THR A 26 1.35 -0.95 7.37
CA THR A 26 0.78 -1.15 6.04
C THR A 26 -0.11 0.02 5.63
N PHE A 27 0.07 0.48 4.38
CA PHE A 27 -0.59 1.67 3.82
C PHE A 27 -1.38 1.35 2.55
N GLY A 28 -1.54 0.06 2.22
CA GLY A 28 -2.29 -0.37 1.07
C GLY A 28 -3.77 -0.05 1.19
N LEU A 29 -4.36 0.39 0.09
CA LEU A 29 -5.82 0.38 -0.06
C LEU A 29 -6.40 -1.05 0.02
N TYR A 30 -5.57 -2.04 -0.33
CA TYR A 30 -5.86 -3.45 -0.16
C TYR A 30 -4.88 -4.09 0.83
N GLN A 31 -5.42 -4.75 1.84
CA GLN A 31 -4.64 -5.51 2.80
C GLN A 31 -4.20 -6.84 2.19
N VAL A 32 -2.94 -7.21 2.44
CA VAL A 32 -2.36 -8.49 2.03
C VAL A 32 -2.14 -9.35 3.26
N ASP A 33 -2.60 -10.61 3.22
CA ASP A 33 -2.20 -11.60 4.23
C ASP A 33 -0.83 -12.19 3.85
N PHE A 34 0.21 -11.76 4.55
CA PHE A 34 1.58 -12.26 4.34
C PHE A 34 1.84 -13.64 4.97
N SER A 35 0.91 -14.18 5.76
CA SER A 35 0.97 -15.55 6.27
C SER A 35 0.36 -16.55 5.28
N ASP A 36 -0.51 -16.08 4.40
CA ASP A 36 -1.08 -16.85 3.29
C ASP A 36 -0.07 -16.98 2.15
N LYS A 37 0.16 -18.22 1.69
CA LYS A 37 1.07 -18.49 0.56
C LYS A 37 0.55 -17.89 -0.76
N GLU A 38 -0.76 -17.73 -0.87
CA GLU A 38 -1.40 -17.16 -2.06
C GLU A 38 -1.41 -15.62 -2.03
N LEU A 39 -0.96 -14.99 -0.93
CA LEU A 39 -0.91 -13.54 -0.75
C LEU A 39 -2.25 -12.87 -1.11
N SER A 40 -3.33 -13.41 -0.56
CA SER A 40 -4.68 -12.92 -0.83
C SER A 40 -4.81 -11.43 -0.49
N ARG A 41 -5.51 -10.69 -1.36
CA ARG A 41 -5.75 -9.25 -1.20
C ARG A 41 -7.21 -8.99 -0.89
N GLN A 42 -7.46 -8.24 0.16
CA GLN A 42 -8.81 -7.83 0.55
C GLN A 42 -8.91 -6.31 0.61
N ALA A 43 -10.02 -5.76 0.11
CA ALA A 43 -10.27 -4.33 0.19
C ALA A 43 -10.42 -3.93 1.66
N ARG A 44 -9.79 -2.82 2.04
CA ARG A 44 -9.80 -2.29 3.41
C ARG A 44 -10.93 -1.29 3.64
#